data_AF-A0A966J993-F1
#
_entry.id   AF-A0A966J993-F1
#
_cell.length_a   1.000
_cell.length_b   1.000
_cell.length_c   1.000
_cell.angle_alpha   90.00
_cell.angle_beta   90.00
_cell.angle_gamma   90.00
#
_symmetry.space_group_name_H-M   'P 1'
#
loop_
_entity.id
_entity.type
_entity.pdbx_description
1 polymer ?
#
loop_
_entity_poly.entity_id
_entity_poly.type
_entity_poly.pdbx_seq_one_letter_code
_entity_poly.pdbx_strand_id
1 'polypeptide(L)'
;LTLGSLSWTVGSLYSRASHQARPAALAIAMQMLAGGALLSLLALVTGDWGRLHPSTVTTTSALSLLYLITFGSLIGFSTYMWLLKVASPAAVGTYAYVNPLVAVLLGVALGGERLPATAYLAMGVIVGGVALVSVVDARRKR
;
A
#
# COMPACT_ATOMS: atom_id res chain seq x y z
N LEU A 1 0.42 -10.91 11.09
CA LEU A 1 0.86 -9.51 11.25
C LEU A 1 2.33 -9.42 11.67
N THR A 2 2.77 -10.08 12.74
CA THR A 2 4.16 -10.02 13.24
C THR A 2 5.25 -10.36 12.21
N LEU A 3 5.13 -11.49 11.50
CA LEU A 3 6.06 -11.89 10.44
C LEU A 3 6.11 -10.86 9.29
N GLY A 4 4.95 -10.28 8.94
CA GLY A 4 4.85 -9.22 7.93
C GLY A 4 5.55 -7.94 8.37
N SER A 5 5.34 -7.51 9.62
CA SER A 5 6.02 -6.33 10.19
C SER A 5 7.53 -6.53 10.29
N LEU A 6 7.99 -7.73 10.66
CA LEU A 6 9.40 -8.12 10.66
C LEU A 6 10.00 -8.08 9.26
N SER A 7 9.35 -8.73 8.29
CA SER A 7 9.75 -8.72 6.88
C SER A 7 9.85 -7.29 6.33
N TRP A 8 8.86 -6.45 6.63
CA TRP A 8 8.86 -5.05 6.22
C TRP A 8 10.01 -4.25 6.84
N THR A 9 10.27 -4.45 8.13
CA THR A 9 11.36 -3.75 8.84
C THR A 9 12.72 -4.17 8.30
N VAL A 10 12.97 -5.47 8.16
CA VAL A 10 14.23 -6.01 7.61
C VAL A 10 14.42 -5.56 6.17
N GLY A 11 13.38 -5.67 5.33
CA GLY A 11 13.42 -5.23 3.93
C GLY A 11 13.71 -3.74 3.79
N SER A 12 13.12 -2.91 4.65
CA SER A 12 13.35 -1.46 4.66
C SER A 12 14.79 -1.10 5.05
N LEU A 13 15.34 -1.77 6.08
CA LEU A 13 16.72 -1.58 6.51
C LEU A 13 17.72 -2.02 5.44
N TYR A 14 17.50 -3.19 4.84
CA TYR A 14 18.33 -3.71 3.76
C TYR A 14 18.27 -2.83 2.51
N SER A 15 17.07 -2.37 2.11
CA SER A 15 16.91 -1.47 0.97
C SER A 15 17.63 -0.14 1.18
N ARG A 16 17.74 0.34 2.43
CA ARG A 16 18.47 1.55 2.76
C ARG A 16 19.99 1.33 2.79
N ALA A 17 20.44 0.18 3.29
CA ALA A 17 21.86 -0.17 3.38
C ALA A 17 22.47 -0.54 2.02
N SER A 18 21.68 -1.06 1.08
CA SER A 18 22.18 -1.60 -0.19
C SER A 18 22.66 -0.56 -1.20
N HIS A 19 22.55 0.75 -0.92
CA HIS A 19 23.17 1.89 -1.63
C HIS A 19 23.38 1.73 -3.15
N GLN A 20 22.44 1.07 -3.84
CA GLN A 20 22.61 0.75 -5.25
C GLN A 20 22.14 1.96 -6.06
N ALA A 21 23.00 2.48 -6.95
CA ALA A 21 22.68 3.54 -7.91
C ALA A 21 21.71 3.05 -9.01
N ARG A 22 20.63 2.36 -8.63
CA ARG A 22 19.60 1.87 -9.55
C ARG A 22 18.46 2.88 -9.61
N PRO A 23 17.84 3.09 -10.78
CA PRO A 23 16.62 3.86 -10.88
C PRO A 23 15.53 3.26 -9.96
N ALA A 24 14.81 4.11 -9.22
CA ALA A 24 13.73 3.67 -8.31
C ALA A 24 12.69 2.78 -9.01
N ALA A 25 12.43 3.02 -10.30
CA ALA A 25 11.53 2.21 -11.12
C ALA A 25 11.99 0.76 -11.27
N LEU A 26 13.30 0.53 -11.40
CA LEU A 26 13.85 -0.82 -11.51
C LEU A 26 13.70 -1.57 -10.18
N ALA A 27 13.95 -0.91 -9.05
CA ALA A 27 13.80 -1.52 -7.73
C ALA A 27 12.34 -1.94 -7.47
N ILE A 28 11.37 -1.08 -7.79
CA ILE A 28 9.94 -1.39 -7.65
C ILE A 28 9.50 -2.49 -8.61
N ALA A 29 9.96 -2.47 -9.87
CA ALA A 29 9.66 -3.52 -10.83
C ALA A 29 10.18 -4.89 -10.37
N MET A 30 11.42 -4.94 -9.86
CA MET A 30 11.99 -6.15 -9.28
C MET A 30 11.18 -6.62 -8.06
N GLN A 31 10.77 -5.71 -7.17
CA GLN A 31 9.95 -6.04 -6.01
C GLN A 31 8.56 -6.57 -6.40
N MET A 32 7.90 -5.97 -7.39
CA MET A 32 6.59 -6.39 -7.89
C MET A 32 6.68 -7.77 -8.57
N LEU A 33 7.71 -8.01 -9.39
CA LEU A 33 7.94 -9.30 -10.04
C LEU A 33 8.27 -10.39 -9.02
N ALA A 34 9.16 -10.11 -8.06
CA ALA A 34 9.51 -11.06 -7.01
C ALA A 34 8.30 -11.40 -6.13
N GLY A 35 7.53 -10.39 -5.72
CA GLY A 35 6.30 -10.58 -4.94
C GLY A 35 5.25 -11.38 -5.72
N GLY A 36 5.02 -11.05 -6.99
CA GLY A 36 4.09 -11.76 -7.85
C GLY A 36 4.51 -13.21 -8.10
N ALA A 37 5.80 -13.46 -8.34
CA ALA A 37 6.34 -14.80 -8.50
C ALA A 37 6.20 -15.62 -7.21
N LEU A 38 6.54 -15.05 -6.06
CA LEU A 38 6.42 -15.72 -4.77
C LEU A 38 4.97 -16.06 -4.43
N LEU A 39 4.03 -15.14 -4.68
CA LEU A 39 2.60 -15.39 -4.49
C LEU A 39 2.08 -16.46 -5.46
N SER A 40 2.57 -16.48 -6.71
CA SER A 40 2.20 -17.49 -7.70
C SER A 40 2.72 -18.88 -7.30
N LEU A 41 3.96 -18.96 -6.81
CA LEU A 41 4.55 -20.19 -6.27
C LEU A 41 3.79 -20.66 -5.03
N LEU A 42 3.42 -19.75 -4.13
CA LEU A 42 2.60 -20.08 -2.97
C LEU A 42 1.27 -20.66 -3.41
N ALA A 43 0.57 -20.02 -4.37
CA ALA A 43 -0.68 -20.52 -4.93
C ALA A 43 -0.54 -21.90 -5.60
N LEU A 44 0.62 -22.21 -6.20
CA LEU A 44 0.94 -23.54 -6.71
C LEU A 44 1.06 -24.56 -5.58
N VAL A 45 1.80 -24.22 -4.52
CA VAL A 45 2.02 -25.12 -3.37
C VAL A 45 0.75 -25.33 -2.55
N THR A 46 -0.09 -24.32 -2.39
CA THR A 46 -1.38 -24.41 -1.67
C THR A 46 -2.48 -25.09 -2.49
N GLY A 47 -2.25 -25.28 -3.80
CA GLY A 47 -3.20 -25.88 -4.72
C GLY A 47 -4.35 -24.95 -5.13
N ASP A 48 -4.20 -23.63 -4.93
CA ASP A 48 -5.24 -22.65 -5.25
C ASP A 48 -5.56 -22.60 -6.75
N TRP A 49 -4.58 -22.90 -7.61
CA TRP A 49 -4.79 -23.04 -9.06
C TRP A 49 -5.77 -24.17 -9.41
N GLY A 50 -5.76 -25.27 -8.65
CA GLY A 50 -6.70 -26.38 -8.85
C GLY A 50 -8.12 -26.06 -8.35
N ARG A 51 -8.27 -25.06 -7.49
CA ARG A 51 -9.55 -24.55 -6.98
C ARG A 51 -10.12 -23.43 -7.85
N LEU A 52 -9.34 -22.94 -8.82
CA LEU A 52 -9.71 -21.85 -9.69
C LEU A 52 -10.60 -22.37 -10.82
N HIS A 53 -11.91 -22.29 -10.60
CA HIS A 53 -12.91 -22.61 -11.62
C HIS A 53 -13.22 -21.35 -12.43
N PRO A 54 -13.01 -21.33 -13.76
CA PRO A 54 -13.31 -20.15 -14.57
C PRO A 54 -14.76 -19.68 -14.45
N SER A 55 -15.69 -20.60 -14.14
CA SER A 55 -17.10 -20.31 -13.91
C SER A 55 -17.39 -19.51 -12.62
N THR A 56 -16.47 -19.50 -11.64
CA THR A 56 -16.63 -18.70 -10.42
C THR A 56 -16.03 -17.29 -10.55
N VAL A 57 -15.34 -17.01 -11.65
CA VAL A 57 -14.82 -15.68 -11.95
C VAL A 57 -15.96 -14.80 -12.44
N THR A 58 -16.47 -13.96 -11.54
CA THR A 58 -17.50 -12.98 -11.89
C THR A 58 -16.90 -11.78 -12.61
N THR A 59 -17.72 -11.09 -13.42
CA THR A 59 -17.33 -9.81 -14.04
C THR A 59 -16.87 -8.79 -12.98
N THR A 60 -17.53 -8.76 -11.81
CA THR A 60 -17.14 -7.89 -10.69
C THR A 60 -15.75 -8.21 -10.17
N SER A 61 -15.41 -9.49 -10.01
CA SER A 61 -14.07 -9.92 -9.57
C SER A 61 -13.00 -9.55 -10.60
N ALA A 62 -13.28 -9.76 -11.89
CA ALA A 62 -12.36 -9.40 -12.97
C ALA A 62 -12.14 -7.88 -13.08
N LEU A 63 -13.21 -7.09 -12.99
CA LEU A 63 -13.12 -5.62 -13.01
C LEU A 63 -12.43 -5.08 -11.75
N SER A 64 -12.68 -5.67 -10.58
CA SER A 64 -11.97 -5.33 -9.34
C SER A 64 -10.47 -5.58 -9.46
N LEU A 65 -10.07 -6.72 -10.05
CA LEU A 65 -8.67 -7.03 -10.30
C LEU A 65 -8.04 -6.02 -11.27
N LEU A 66 -8.72 -5.73 -12.38
CA LEU A 66 -8.27 -4.74 -13.36
C LEU A 66 -8.10 -3.35 -12.72
N TYR A 67 -9.04 -2.95 -11.86
CA TYR A 67 -8.95 -1.70 -11.10
C TYR A 67 -7.72 -1.66 -10.19
N LEU A 68 -7.43 -2.74 -9.46
CA LEU A 68 -6.26 -2.81 -8.58
C LEU A 68 -4.94 -2.80 -9.35
N ILE A 69 -4.88 -3.46 -10.51
CA ILE A 69 -3.71 -3.45 -11.39
C ILE A 69 -3.46 -2.03 -11.91
N THR A 70 -4.51 -1.37 -12.41
CA THR A 70 -4.39 -0.06 -13.06
C THR A 70 -4.23 1.09 -12.06
N PHE A 71 -5.20 1.30 -11.19
CA PHE A 71 -5.20 2.41 -10.23
C PHE A 71 -4.35 2.11 -9.00
N GLY A 72 -4.54 0.92 -8.40
CA GLY A 72 -3.85 0.54 -7.18
C GLY A 72 -2.34 0.35 -7.38
N SER A 73 -1.92 -0.12 -8.56
CA SER A 73 -0.52 -0.46 -8.83
C SER A 73 0.12 0.48 -9.85
N LEU A 74 -0.26 0.42 -11.13
CA LEU A 74 0.44 1.16 -12.19
C LEU A 74 0.41 2.68 -11.94
N ILE A 75 -0.77 3.27 -11.76
CA ILE A 75 -0.92 4.71 -11.53
C ILE A 75 -0.39 5.08 -10.14
N GLY A 76 -0.76 4.32 -9.09
CA GLY A 76 -0.33 4.58 -7.72
C GLY A 76 1.19 4.61 -7.55
N PHE A 77 1.89 3.54 -7.96
CA PHE A 77 3.35 3.47 -7.87
C PHE A 77 4.05 4.46 -8.79
N SER A 78 3.53 4.71 -10.00
CA SER A 78 4.11 5.72 -10.90
C SER A 78 4.03 7.13 -10.31
N THR A 79 2.88 7.47 -9.72
CA THR A 79 2.67 8.75 -9.03
C THR A 79 3.59 8.87 -7.81
N TYR A 80 3.71 7.81 -7.01
CA TYR A 80 4.62 7.77 -5.86
C TYR A 80 6.08 8.02 -6.29
N MET A 81 6.55 7.36 -7.35
CA MET A 81 7.89 7.57 -7.89
C MET A 81 8.10 8.99 -8.42
N TRP A 82 7.11 9.55 -9.09
CA TRP A 82 7.17 10.93 -9.56
C TRP A 82 7.24 11.90 -8.38
N LEU A 83 6.39 11.72 -7.36
CA LEU A 83 6.38 12.53 -6.15
C LEU A 83 7.71 12.49 -5.41
N LEU A 84 8.39 11.34 -5.34
CA LEU A 84 9.73 11.27 -4.74
C LEU A 84 10.79 12.12 -5.45
N LYS A 85 10.56 12.48 -6.72
CA LYS A 85 11.46 13.36 -7.50
C LYS A 85 11.14 14.84 -7.33
N VAL A 86 9.88 15.19 -7.05
CA VAL A 86 9.39 16.58 -7.06
C VAL A 86 8.93 17.10 -5.70
N ALA A 87 8.76 16.23 -4.71
CA ALA A 87 8.29 16.57 -3.37
C ALA A 87 9.22 16.01 -2.28
N SER A 88 9.17 16.59 -1.08
CA SER A 88 10.01 16.14 0.03
C SER A 88 9.58 14.74 0.52
N PRO A 89 10.50 13.88 0.99
CA PRO A 89 10.16 12.55 1.51
C PRO A 89 9.12 12.56 2.64
N ALA A 90 9.10 13.61 3.46
CA ALA A 90 8.10 13.81 4.51
C ALA A 90 6.70 14.02 3.92
N ALA A 91 6.59 14.86 2.88
CA ALA A 91 5.33 15.11 2.18
C ALA A 91 4.85 13.89 1.37
N VAL A 92 5.77 13.13 0.76
CA VAL A 92 5.39 11.86 0.12
C VAL A 92 4.91 10.87 1.17
N GLY A 93 5.60 10.77 2.31
CA GLY A 93 5.28 9.87 3.41
C GLY A 93 3.91 10.10 4.07
N THR A 94 3.31 11.29 3.93
CA THR A 94 1.96 11.53 4.50
C THR A 94 0.89 10.66 3.88
N TYR A 95 1.10 10.12 2.66
CA TYR A 95 0.15 9.22 1.99
C TYR A 95 -0.20 7.99 2.86
N ALA A 96 0.77 7.46 3.61
CA ALA A 96 0.59 6.28 4.46
C ALA A 96 -0.47 6.51 5.55
N TYR A 97 -0.73 7.77 5.86
CA TYR A 97 -1.66 8.20 6.88
C TYR A 97 -3.00 8.68 6.33
N VAL A 98 -3.00 9.24 5.13
CA VAL A 98 -4.23 9.64 4.43
C VAL A 98 -4.97 8.39 3.91
N ASN A 99 -4.25 7.35 3.50
CA ASN A 99 -4.84 6.12 2.96
C ASN A 99 -5.87 5.46 3.88
N PRO A 100 -5.62 5.23 5.18
CA PRO A 100 -6.63 4.70 6.11
C PRO A 100 -7.91 5.55 6.18
N LEU A 101 -7.77 6.89 6.16
CA LEU A 101 -8.91 7.80 6.19
C LEU A 101 -9.74 7.68 4.91
N VAL A 102 -9.10 7.68 3.74
CA VAL A 102 -9.77 7.52 2.45
C VAL A 102 -10.47 6.16 2.37
N ALA A 103 -9.83 5.09 2.83
CA ALA A 103 -10.42 3.75 2.83
C ALA A 103 -11.71 3.69 3.68
N VAL A 104 -11.69 4.25 4.89
CA VAL A 104 -12.86 4.32 5.77
C VAL A 104 -13.98 5.15 5.16
N LEU A 105 -13.65 6.33 4.61
CA LEU A 105 -14.65 7.21 3.98
C LEU A 105 -15.31 6.54 2.78
N LEU A 106 -14.53 5.87 1.93
CA LEU A 106 -15.07 5.11 0.79
C LEU A 106 -15.89 3.90 1.26
N GLY A 107 -15.47 3.19 2.31
CA GLY A 107 -16.23 2.10 2.91
C GLY A 107 -17.61 2.53 3.42
N VAL A 108 -17.68 3.67 4.12
CA VAL A 108 -18.95 4.24 4.59
C VAL A 108 -19.79 4.79 3.42
N ALA A 109 -19.19 5.57 2.52
CA ALA A 109 -19.91 6.32 1.49
C ALA A 109 -20.35 5.44 0.31
N LEU A 110 -19.50 4.53 -0.15
CA LEU A 110 -19.75 3.67 -1.31
C LEU A 110 -20.02 2.22 -0.92
N GLY A 111 -19.36 1.72 0.13
CA GLY A 111 -19.54 0.36 0.63
C GLY A 111 -20.76 0.18 1.54
N GLY A 112 -21.38 1.28 2.01
CA GLY A 112 -22.50 1.25 2.95
C GLY A 112 -22.13 0.71 4.34
N GLU A 113 -20.83 0.68 4.67
CA GLU A 113 -20.34 0.16 5.94
C GLU A 113 -20.80 1.02 7.11
N ARG A 114 -21.42 0.40 8.12
CA ARG A 114 -21.80 1.06 9.37
C ARG A 114 -20.72 0.82 10.41
N LEU A 115 -20.00 1.87 10.75
CA LEU A 115 -18.91 1.79 11.71
C LEU A 115 -19.43 2.11 13.12
N PRO A 116 -18.96 1.38 14.16
CA PRO A 116 -19.27 1.73 15.54
C PRO A 116 -18.59 3.05 15.92
N ALA A 117 -19.12 3.74 16.94
CA ALA A 117 -18.56 5.00 17.45
C ALA A 117 -17.05 4.88 17.80
N THR A 118 -16.62 3.70 18.27
CA THR A 118 -15.21 3.40 18.57
C THR A 118 -14.30 3.45 17.35
N ALA A 119 -14.79 3.08 16.16
CA ALA A 119 -14.01 3.15 14.93
C ALA A 119 -13.78 4.61 14.48
N TYR A 120 -14.78 5.48 14.64
CA TYR A 120 -14.61 6.91 14.39
C TYR A 120 -13.63 7.55 15.38
N LEU A 121 -13.67 7.14 16.65
CA LEU A 121 -12.72 7.60 17.67
C LEU A 121 -11.29 7.15 17.35
N ALA A 122 -11.11 5.87 17.00
CA ALA A 122 -9.81 5.33 16.58
C ALA A 122 -9.27 6.04 15.34
N MET A 123 -10.12 6.33 14.36
CA MET A 123 -9.77 7.13 13.18
C MET A 123 -9.29 8.53 13.56
N GLY A 124 -10.00 9.20 14.48
CA GLY A 124 -9.59 10.51 15.00
C GLY A 124 -8.23 10.48 15.69
N VAL A 125 -7.96 9.44 16.50
CA VAL A 125 -6.66 9.25 17.16
C VAL A 125 -5.53 9.02 16.14
N ILE A 126 -5.75 8.17 15.13
CA ILE A 126 -4.76 7.90 14.08
C ILE A 126 -4.45 9.20 13.31
N VAL A 127 -5.47 9.91 12.82
CA VAL A 127 -5.30 11.16 12.07
C VAL A 127 -4.63 12.24 12.94
N GLY A 128 -4.99 12.33 14.22
CA GLY A 128 -4.37 13.25 15.17
C GLY A 128 -2.88 12.97 15.39
N GLY A 129 -2.51 11.71 15.61
CA GLY A 129 -1.10 11.30 15.75
C GLY A 129 -0.27 11.62 14.50
N VAL A 130 -0.87 11.44 13.33
CA VAL A 130 -0.27 11.75 12.03
C VAL A 130 -0.03 13.24 11.85
N ALA A 131 -1.03 14.05 12.15
CA ALA A 131 -0.93 15.50 12.03
C ALA A 131 0.19 16.04 12.93
N LEU A 132 0.31 15.50 14.15
CA LEU A 132 1.40 15.84 15.07
C LEU A 132 2.78 15.53 14.49
N VAL A 133 3.01 14.31 13.98
CA VAL A 133 4.30 13.94 13.36
C VAL A 133 4.62 14.84 12.16
N SER A 134 3.62 15.09 11.31
CA SER A 134 3.78 15.91 10.11
C SER A 134 4.11 17.37 10.44
N VAL A 135 3.48 17.94 11.48
CA VAL A 135 3.75 19.31 11.94
C VAL A 135 5.13 19.43 12.58
N VAL A 136 5.56 18.43 13.36
CA VAL A 136 6.90 18.43 13.98
C VAL A 136 7.99 18.36 12.92
N ASP A 137 7.85 17.49 11.92
CA ASP A 137 8.81 17.39 10.80
C ASP A 137 8.88 18.68 9.97
N ALA A 138 7.75 19.37 9.78
CA ALA A 138 7.70 20.66 9.08
C ALA A 138 8.41 21.78 9.87
N ARG A 139 8.33 21.76 11.21
CA ARG A 139 9.01 22.75 12.08
C ARG A 139 10.51 22.51 12.17
N ARG A 140 10.97 21.25 12.16
CA ARG A 140 12.41 20.91 12.26
C ARG A 140 13.23 21.31 11.02
N LYS A 141 12.58 21.54 9.88
CA LYS A 141 13.21 21.96 8.62
C LYS A 141 13.26 23.49 8.43
N ARG A 142 12.61 24.27 9.30
CA ARG A 142 12.76 25.72 9.38
C ARG A 142 13.85 26.08 10.37
#